data_AF-A0A9P7GEH9-F1
#
_entry.id   AF-A0A9P7GEH9-F1
#
_cell.length_a   1.000
_cell.length_b   1.000
_cell.length_c   1.000
_cell.angle_alpha   90.00
_cell.angle_beta   90.00
_cell.angle_gamma   90.00
#
_symmetry.space_group_name_H-M   'P 1'
#
loop_
_entity.id
_entity.type
_entity.pdbx_description
1 polymer ?
#
loop_
_entity_poly.entity_id
_entity_poly.type
_entity_poly.pdbx_seq_one_letter_code
_entity_poly.pdbx_strand_id
1 'polypeptide(L)'
;MKPAASKISYPSLAAATILELPDKSAAARALLAKNFPAASSSSSKKIVSPRIAKVPTDPVKLAQYRKVELMKMRHRATPGDPKDGLSSTPLDQRLHVKITDDGGAEQVFWFRKVRFPRSIPVL
;
A
#
# COMPACT_ATOMS: atom_id res chain seq x y z
N MET A 1 12.68 -65.05 10.48
CA MET A 1 11.48 -64.93 9.62
C MET A 1 11.25 -63.44 9.36
N LYS A 2 11.31 -62.97 8.11
CA LYS A 2 11.13 -61.56 7.71
C LYS A 2 9.70 -61.38 7.18
N PRO A 3 8.89 -60.42 7.66
CA PRO A 3 7.66 -60.06 6.97
C PRO A 3 7.96 -59.10 5.81
N ALA A 4 7.35 -59.41 4.67
CA ALA A 4 7.43 -58.68 3.41
C ALA A 4 6.68 -57.33 3.47
N ALA A 5 7.30 -56.28 2.93
CA ALA A 5 6.67 -54.99 2.74
C ALA A 5 5.69 -55.04 1.55
N SER A 6 4.39 -54.94 1.82
CA SER A 6 3.35 -54.75 0.81
C SER A 6 3.43 -53.33 0.23
N LYS A 7 3.68 -53.20 -1.08
CA LYS A 7 3.59 -51.93 -1.81
C LYS A 7 2.14 -51.48 -1.86
N ILE A 8 1.80 -50.44 -1.10
CA ILE A 8 0.52 -49.74 -1.26
C ILE A 8 0.66 -48.87 -2.52
N SER A 9 0.01 -49.31 -3.59
CA SER A 9 -0.21 -48.50 -4.79
C SER A 9 -1.33 -47.51 -4.49
N TYR A 10 -0.97 -46.25 -4.26
CA TYR A 10 -1.96 -45.18 -4.21
C TYR A 10 -2.32 -44.78 -5.65
N PRO A 11 -3.59 -44.85 -6.07
CA PRO A 11 -4.00 -44.20 -7.30
C PRO A 11 -3.82 -42.68 -7.11
N SER A 12 -3.09 -42.07 -8.04
CA SER A 12 -2.91 -40.63 -8.17
C SER A 12 -4.26 -39.91 -8.11
N LEU A 13 -4.48 -39.12 -7.04
CA LEU A 13 -5.65 -38.25 -6.85
C LEU A 13 -5.57 -36.98 -7.73
N ALA A 14 -5.07 -37.09 -8.95
CA ALA A 14 -4.92 -35.99 -9.89
C ALA A 14 -5.83 -36.18 -11.12
N ALA A 15 -7.13 -36.44 -10.91
CA ALA A 15 -8.16 -36.28 -11.96
C ALA A 15 -9.60 -36.44 -11.42
N ALA A 16 -9.92 -35.87 -10.26
CA ALA A 16 -11.31 -35.85 -9.78
C ALA A 16 -11.93 -34.46 -10.00
N THR A 17 -12.57 -34.33 -11.17
CA THR A 17 -13.87 -33.67 -11.37
C THR A 17 -14.07 -32.32 -10.68
N ILE A 18 -13.67 -31.24 -11.35
CA ILE A 18 -14.29 -29.93 -11.12
C ILE A 18 -15.73 -30.06 -11.62
N LEU A 19 -16.67 -30.02 -10.68
CA LEU A 19 -18.11 -30.00 -10.91
C LEU A 19 -18.46 -28.92 -11.94
N GLU A 20 -19.13 -29.36 -12.99
CA GLU A 20 -19.69 -28.60 -14.10
C GLU A 20 -20.66 -27.53 -13.60
N LEU A 21 -20.18 -26.30 -13.48
CA LEU A 21 -21.00 -25.08 -13.41
C LEU A 21 -20.95 -24.42 -14.79
N PRO A 22 -22.07 -23.88 -15.30
CA PRO A 22 -22.12 -23.33 -16.64
C PRO A 22 -21.02 -22.28 -16.85
N ASP A 23 -20.31 -22.40 -17.98
CA ASP A 23 -19.11 -21.68 -18.43
C ASP A 23 -19.30 -20.16 -18.64
N LYS A 24 -19.98 -19.47 -17.71
CA LYS A 24 -20.08 -18.01 -17.65
C LYS A 24 -18.70 -17.36 -17.59
N SER A 25 -17.74 -18.07 -17.00
CA SER A 25 -16.34 -17.65 -16.91
C SER A 25 -15.63 -17.65 -18.27
N ALA A 26 -16.01 -18.53 -19.22
CA ALA A 26 -15.38 -18.62 -20.52
C ALA A 26 -15.73 -17.42 -21.41
N ALA A 27 -17.00 -17.02 -21.43
CA ALA A 27 -17.45 -15.82 -22.15
C ALA A 27 -16.80 -14.54 -21.60
N ALA A 28 -16.69 -14.43 -20.27
CA ALA A 28 -16.01 -13.31 -19.63
C ALA A 28 -14.51 -13.26 -20.01
N ARG A 29 -13.81 -14.40 -20.02
CA ARG A 29 -12.40 -14.47 -20.44
C ARG A 29 -12.22 -14.10 -21.91
N ALA A 30 -13.14 -14.50 -22.79
CA ALA A 30 -13.11 -14.14 -24.20
C ALA A 30 -13.27 -12.62 -24.42
N LEU A 31 -14.19 -11.98 -23.69
CA LEU A 31 -14.34 -10.51 -23.72
C LEU A 31 -13.09 -9.81 -23.18
N LEU A 32 -12.49 -10.32 -22.11
CA LEU A 32 -11.26 -9.75 -21.56
C LEU A 32 -10.10 -9.88 -22.54
N ALA A 33 -9.90 -11.05 -23.15
CA ALA A 33 -8.83 -11.27 -24.14
C ALA A 33 -9.00 -10.40 -25.39
N LYS A 34 -10.25 -10.18 -25.84
CA LYS A 34 -10.55 -9.33 -26.99
C LYS A 34 -10.25 -7.85 -26.74
N ASN A 35 -10.62 -7.34 -25.56
CA ASN A 35 -10.50 -5.92 -25.23
C ASN A 35 -9.16 -5.55 -24.58
N PHE A 36 -8.49 -6.52 -23.98
CA PHE A 36 -7.18 -6.38 -23.33
C PHE A 36 -6.23 -7.44 -23.90
N PRO A 37 -5.82 -7.32 -25.17
CA PRO A 37 -4.81 -8.23 -25.73
C PRO A 37 -3.59 -8.19 -24.81
N ALA A 38 -3.07 -9.36 -24.45
CA ALA A 38 -1.92 -9.55 -23.56
C ALA A 38 -0.61 -9.06 -24.23
N ALA A 39 -0.61 -7.85 -24.77
CA ALA A 39 0.59 -7.09 -24.97
C ALA A 39 1.11 -6.75 -23.58
N SER A 40 2.06 -7.55 -23.11
CA SER A 40 3.06 -7.25 -22.10
C SER A 40 3.08 -5.77 -21.68
N SER A 41 2.18 -5.41 -20.77
CA SER A 41 2.53 -4.47 -19.73
C SER A 41 2.86 -5.34 -18.54
N SER A 42 4.06 -5.92 -18.57
CA SER A 42 4.77 -6.09 -17.32
C SER A 42 4.86 -4.68 -16.74
N SER A 43 3.86 -4.28 -15.95
CA SER A 43 4.01 -3.17 -15.02
C SER A 43 4.95 -3.67 -13.93
N SER A 44 6.21 -3.94 -14.29
CA SER A 44 7.29 -3.64 -13.40
C SER A 44 6.98 -2.24 -12.95
N LYS A 45 6.53 -2.08 -11.70
CA LYS A 45 6.43 -0.77 -11.07
C LYS A 45 7.83 -0.20 -11.25
N LYS A 46 8.04 0.61 -12.29
CA LYS A 46 9.29 1.34 -12.44
C LYS A 46 9.29 2.19 -11.18
N ILE A 47 10.14 1.82 -10.23
CA ILE A 47 10.45 2.68 -9.10
C ILE A 47 11.17 3.86 -9.75
N VAL A 48 10.37 4.80 -10.24
CA VAL A 48 10.89 6.06 -10.78
C VAL A 48 11.49 6.73 -9.56
N SER A 49 12.82 6.76 -9.51
CA SER A 49 13.55 7.52 -8.50
C SER A 49 12.90 8.90 -8.42
N PRO A 50 12.42 9.32 -7.24
CA PRO A 50 11.68 10.55 -7.12
C PRO A 50 12.59 11.70 -7.55
N ARG A 51 12.25 12.34 -8.68
CA ARG A 51 12.93 13.59 -9.05
C ARG A 51 12.64 14.58 -7.93
N ILE A 52 13.70 15.11 -7.32
CA ILE A 52 13.61 16.18 -6.34
C ILE A 52 13.04 17.40 -7.08
N ALA A 53 11.75 17.63 -6.92
CA ALA A 53 11.08 18.77 -7.52
C ALA A 53 11.57 20.04 -6.82
N LYS A 54 12.06 21.00 -7.59
CA LYS A 54 12.49 22.30 -7.06
C LYS A 54 11.26 23.02 -6.47
N VAL A 55 11.41 23.56 -5.27
CA VAL A 55 10.34 24.35 -4.62
C VAL A 55 10.13 25.64 -5.43
N PRO A 56 8.91 25.95 -5.90
CA PRO A 56 8.64 27.18 -6.64
C PRO A 56 8.83 28.44 -5.77
N THR A 57 9.43 29.49 -6.33
CA THR A 57 9.62 30.80 -5.65
C THR A 57 8.36 31.67 -5.66
N ASP A 58 7.51 31.56 -6.69
CA ASP A 58 6.29 32.37 -6.82
C ASP A 58 5.26 32.02 -5.73
N PRO A 59 4.66 33.00 -5.03
CA PRO A 59 3.81 32.74 -3.86
C PRO A 59 2.55 31.92 -4.19
N VAL A 60 1.94 32.14 -5.36
CA VAL A 60 0.73 31.41 -5.80
C VAL A 60 1.04 29.95 -6.09
N LYS A 61 2.13 29.68 -6.82
CA LYS A 61 2.58 28.31 -7.13
C LYS A 61 3.09 27.61 -5.87
N LEU A 62 3.72 28.35 -4.95
CA LEU A 62 4.20 27.84 -3.67
C LEU A 62 3.03 27.33 -2.82
N ALA A 63 1.91 28.07 -2.73
CA ALA A 63 0.73 27.62 -2.01
C ALA A 63 0.16 26.31 -2.59
N GLN A 64 0.07 26.21 -3.92
CA GLN A 64 -0.36 24.99 -4.61
C GLN A 64 0.60 23.83 -4.36
N TYR A 65 1.91 24.09 -4.44
CA TYR A 65 2.96 23.11 -4.17
C TYR A 65 2.84 22.54 -2.75
N ARG A 66 2.68 23.42 -1.74
CA ARG A 66 2.47 23.00 -0.34
C ARG A 66 1.22 22.14 -0.18
N LYS A 67 0.12 22.48 -0.86
CA LYS A 67 -1.12 21.69 -0.83
C LYS A 67 -0.89 20.27 -1.37
N VAL A 68 -0.22 20.15 -2.51
CA VAL A 68 0.08 18.84 -3.12
C VAL A 68 1.04 18.04 -2.26
N GLU A 69 2.07 18.67 -1.69
CA GLU A 69 3.03 17.97 -0.83
C GLU A 69 2.37 17.45 0.45
N LEU A 70 1.47 18.23 1.05
CA LEU A 70 0.67 17.77 2.20
C LEU A 70 -0.21 16.56 1.80
N MET A 71 -0.85 16.58 0.63
CA MET A 71 -1.60 15.43 0.13
C MET A 71 -0.71 14.19 -0.03
N LYS A 72 0.49 14.34 -0.61
CA LYS A 72 1.44 13.24 -0.78
C LYS A 72 1.90 12.67 0.56
N MET A 73 2.20 13.55 1.54
CA MET A 73 2.54 13.14 2.89
C MET A 73 1.39 12.36 3.53
N ARG A 74 0.14 12.85 3.45
CA ARG A 74 -1.05 12.16 3.97
C ARG A 74 -1.22 10.75 3.43
N HIS A 75 -1.00 10.56 2.12
CA HIS A 75 -1.14 9.26 1.48
C HIS A 75 -0.04 8.27 1.86
N ARG A 76 1.18 8.75 2.14
CA ARG A 76 2.34 7.91 2.46
C ARG A 76 2.58 7.74 3.96
N ALA A 77 1.89 8.49 4.81
CA ALA A 77 2.16 8.53 6.24
C ALA A 77 1.73 7.25 6.97
N THR A 78 2.63 6.71 7.78
CA THR A 78 2.37 5.62 8.72
C THR A 78 2.12 6.17 10.13
N PRO A 79 1.32 5.50 10.98
CA PRO A 79 1.18 5.91 12.37
C PRO A 79 2.55 5.86 13.07
N GLY A 80 2.88 6.91 13.82
CA GLY A 80 4.09 6.97 14.62
C GLY A 80 3.96 6.24 15.96
N ASP A 81 2.74 6.06 16.47
CA ASP A 81 2.44 5.21 17.62
C ASP A 81 1.76 3.92 17.14
N PRO A 82 2.26 2.72 17.48
CA PRO A 82 1.64 1.45 17.12
C PRO A 82 0.22 1.27 17.68
N LYS A 83 -0.16 2.02 18.72
CA LYS A 83 -1.52 1.99 19.30
C LYS A 83 -2.53 2.77 18.44
N ASP A 84 -2.04 3.68 17.60
CA ASP A 84 -2.88 4.57 16.81
C ASP A 84 -3.20 3.95 15.44
N GLY A 85 -4.46 3.53 15.26
CA GLY A 85 -4.97 3.04 13.98
C GLY A 85 -5.41 4.17 13.03
N LEU A 86 -5.41 3.88 11.72
CA LEU A 86 -5.85 4.80 10.66
C LEU A 86 -7.32 5.24 10.78
N SER A 87 -8.17 4.50 11.48
CA SER A 87 -9.58 4.87 11.72
C SER A 87 -9.79 5.62 13.03
N SER A 88 -8.83 5.56 13.95
CA SER A 88 -8.99 6.07 15.33
C SER A 88 -8.86 7.59 15.42
N THR A 89 -7.95 8.18 14.62
CA THR A 89 -7.67 9.63 14.69
C THR A 89 -8.18 10.37 13.45
N PRO A 90 -9.04 11.40 13.57
CA PRO A 90 -9.49 12.18 12.41
C PRO A 90 -8.34 12.97 11.79
N LEU A 91 -8.40 13.23 10.47
CA LEU A 91 -7.29 13.85 9.71
C LEU A 91 -6.83 15.22 10.24
N ASP A 92 -7.72 15.98 10.86
CA ASP A 92 -7.40 17.30 11.44
C ASP A 92 -6.58 17.19 12.74
N GLN A 93 -6.65 16.05 13.43
CA GLN A 93 -5.89 15.78 14.64
C GLN A 93 -4.53 15.10 14.36
N ARG A 94 -4.17 14.89 13.08
CA ARG A 94 -2.93 14.23 12.69
C ARG A 94 -1.84 15.24 12.32
N LEU A 95 -0.76 15.26 13.08
CA LEU A 95 0.47 15.97 12.76
C LEU A 95 1.37 15.07 11.90
N HIS A 96 1.68 15.48 10.67
CA HIS A 96 2.50 14.69 9.76
C HIS A 96 3.95 15.19 9.78
N VAL A 97 4.90 14.27 9.90
CA VAL A 97 6.34 14.56 9.98
C VAL A 97 7.06 13.76 8.91
N LYS A 98 7.90 14.42 8.13
CA LYS A 98 8.79 13.79 7.16
C LYS A 98 10.19 13.69 7.77
N ILE A 99 10.73 12.49 7.80
CA ILE A 99 12.07 12.18 8.29
C ILE A 99 12.88 11.70 7.08
N THR A 100 14.07 12.26 6.92
CA THR A 100 15.04 11.80 5.92
C THR A 100 16.20 11.21 6.69
N ASP A 101 16.47 9.92 6.45
CA ASP A 101 17.63 9.24 7.02
C ASP A 101 18.92 9.63 6.28
N ASP A 102 20.08 9.36 6.87
CA ASP A 102 21.39 9.65 6.28
C ASP A 102 21.59 8.91 4.95
N GLY A 103 20.92 7.77 4.77
CA GLY A 103 20.85 7.03 3.50
C GLY A 103 19.92 7.63 2.43
N GLY A 104 19.31 8.79 2.69
CA GLY A 104 18.40 9.47 1.77
C GLY A 104 17.01 8.84 1.66
N ALA A 105 16.70 7.85 2.49
CA ALA A 105 15.37 7.26 2.58
C ALA A 105 14.42 8.23 3.28
N GLU A 106 13.35 8.60 2.60
CA GLU A 106 12.31 9.47 3.16
C GLU A 106 11.16 8.63 3.72
N GLN A 107 10.88 8.79 5.01
CA GLN A 107 9.74 8.19 5.66
C GLN A 107 8.83 9.25 6.27
N VAL A 108 7.53 9.03 6.18
CA VAL A 108 6.53 9.98 6.68
C VAL A 108 5.75 9.29 7.78
N PHE A 109 5.68 9.93 8.93
CA PHE A 109 4.89 9.47 10.08
C PHE A 109 3.78 10.47 10.40
N TRP A 110 2.73 10.01 11.07
CA TRP A 110 1.74 10.89 11.67
C TRP A 110 1.56 10.60 13.16
N PHE A 111 1.32 11.66 13.93
CA PHE A 111 1.09 11.62 15.38
C PHE A 111 -0.20 12.34 15.74
N ARG A 112 -0.82 11.94 16.84
CA ARG A 112 -2.00 12.64 17.37
C ARG A 112 -1.58 13.98 18.00
N LYS A 113 -2.30 15.04 17.66
CA LYS A 113 -2.09 16.38 18.21
C LYS A 113 -2.60 16.43 19.66
N VAL A 114 -1.68 16.57 20.62
CA VAL A 114 -2.00 16.81 22.03
C VAL A 114 -2.00 18.31 22.28
N ARG A 115 -3.10 18.88 22.78
CA ARG A 115 -3.12 20.25 23.28
C ARG A 115 -2.82 20.21 24.77
N PHE A 116 -1.62 20.61 25.16
CA PHE A 116 -1.38 20.98 26.55
C PHE A 116 -1.98 22.37 26.78
N PRO A 117 -2.77 22.59 27.85
CA PRO A 117 -3.16 23.92 28.24
C PRO A 117 -1.89 24.72 28.56
N ARG A 118 -1.64 25.81 27.84
CA ARG A 118 -0.44 26.65 28.01
C ARG A 118 -0.50 27.56 29.25
N SER A 119 -1.29 27.20 30.27
CA SER A 119 -1.33 27.92 31.53
C SER A 119 -0.63 27.07 32.59
N ILE A 120 0.63 27.39 32.86
CA ILE A 120 1.26 27.01 34.13
C ILE A 120 0.68 27.98 35.16
N PRO A 121 -0.09 27.52 36.17
CA PRO A 121 -0.46 28.40 37.27
C PRO A 121 0.83 28.77 38.00
N VAL A 122 1.18 30.05 37.96
CA VAL A 122 2.20 30.62 38.84
C VAL A 122 1.53 30.78 40.21
N LEU A 123 2.05 30.09 41.22
CA LEU A 123 1.73 30.30 42.63
C LEU A 123 2.54 31.46 43.19
#